data_AF-A0A917SE37-F1
#
_entry.id   AF-A0A917SE37-F1
#
_cell.length_a   1.000
_cell.length_b   1.000
_cell.length_c   1.000
_cell.angle_alpha   90.00
_cell.angle_beta   90.00
_cell.angle_gamma   90.00
#
_symmetry.space_group_name_H-M   'P 1'
#
loop_
_entity.id
_entity.type
_entity.pdbx_description
1 polymer ?
#
loop_
_entity_poly.entity_id
_entity_poly.type
_entity_poly.pdbx_seq_one_letter_code
_entity_poly.pdbx_strand_id
1 'polypeptide(L)'
;MSTPSLLTISAFARTVGLTPSALRFYDDAGLLAPASVDDRTGYRYYADSQRRTAVVVRQMREFDVPLITMKAVLEAAPERAQELLEAHAARLADHADRARNAVRDIVQSLRGVTEPEYSQPVRLSVGGPELAAAIRQVAPFTADTDDGATLDHLLLDITDGEVTVVATDRYRMAARTLPVTDQAGPLRRITVAVDQLTGLSDWLRRRRSVELSAVGRSMIISDHDHDDGSGPDYQELEIGDDHFPDYRLLVDQLSESADGMRLIIDRVRLLQVVSADQQITVVIDPDPDVDMITISRRHGAKSLTLPAVQSGELHRIAFNPGLLASALQSSVGPDVLIDAAAGHAAVIRSADQGSFTTLVMPVRLDPDTPIAESPDR
;
A
#
# COMPACT_ATOMS: atom_id res chain seq x y z
N MET A 1 -47.90 6.97 18.50
CA MET A 1 -46.81 6.55 17.59
C MET A 1 -47.20 7.04 16.21
N SER A 2 -46.58 8.12 15.72
CA SER A 2 -46.89 8.68 14.40
C SER A 2 -46.35 7.74 13.33
N THR A 3 -47.20 7.32 12.39
CA THR A 3 -46.80 6.56 11.21
C THR A 3 -45.73 7.36 10.45
N PRO A 4 -44.57 6.78 10.10
CA PRO A 4 -43.55 7.52 9.37
C PRO A 4 -44.13 8.02 8.05
N SER A 5 -44.03 9.31 7.78
CA SER A 5 -44.51 9.90 6.53
C SER A 5 -43.66 9.38 5.38
N LEU A 6 -44.21 8.44 4.63
CA LEU A 6 -43.58 7.85 3.46
C LEU A 6 -43.76 8.77 2.24
N LEU A 7 -42.65 9.04 1.56
CA LEU A 7 -42.59 9.89 0.38
C LEU A 7 -42.39 9.02 -0.86
N THR A 8 -43.09 9.35 -1.94
CA THR A 8 -42.84 8.76 -3.26
C THR A 8 -41.39 9.02 -3.68
N ILE A 9 -40.80 8.13 -4.46
CA ILE A 9 -39.43 8.29 -4.98
C ILE A 9 -39.19 9.67 -5.60
N SER A 10 -40.15 10.22 -6.34
CA SER A 10 -40.05 11.56 -6.94
C SER A 10 -40.11 12.69 -5.92
N ALA A 11 -40.93 12.58 -4.87
CA ALA A 11 -41.01 13.59 -3.82
C ALA A 11 -39.75 13.57 -2.93
N PHE A 12 -39.27 12.39 -2.58
CA PHE A 12 -38.03 12.21 -1.82
C PHE A 12 -36.83 12.74 -2.59
N ALA A 13 -36.65 12.31 -3.84
CA ALA A 13 -35.61 12.75 -4.78
C ALA A 13 -35.45 14.27 -4.82
N ARG A 14 -36.56 15.00 -5.04
CA ARG A 14 -36.56 16.47 -5.09
C ARG A 14 -36.05 17.11 -3.81
N THR A 15 -36.34 16.51 -2.65
CA THR A 15 -35.96 17.12 -1.38
C THR A 15 -34.49 16.90 -1.04
N VAL A 16 -33.92 15.77 -1.45
CA VAL A 16 -32.51 15.43 -1.17
C VAL A 16 -31.58 15.81 -2.34
N GLY A 17 -32.12 16.44 -3.39
CA GLY A 17 -31.35 16.85 -4.57
C GLY A 17 -30.80 15.68 -5.39
N LEU A 18 -31.50 14.55 -5.41
CA LEU A 18 -31.16 13.39 -6.23
C LEU A 18 -32.21 13.20 -7.34
N THR A 19 -31.88 12.43 -8.36
CA THR A 19 -32.86 11.99 -9.35
C THR A 19 -33.54 10.68 -8.90
N PRO A 20 -34.77 10.40 -9.34
CA PRO A 20 -35.38 9.08 -9.10
C PRO A 20 -34.58 7.92 -9.70
N SER A 21 -33.76 8.16 -10.73
CA SER A 21 -32.86 7.14 -11.27
C SER A 21 -31.69 6.88 -10.32
N ALA A 22 -31.11 7.94 -9.73
CA ALA A 22 -30.04 7.81 -8.76
C ALA A 22 -30.49 7.05 -7.51
N LEU A 23 -31.70 7.30 -7.02
CA LEU A 23 -32.26 6.56 -5.88
C LEU A 23 -32.44 5.06 -6.15
N ARG A 24 -32.82 4.68 -7.38
CA ARG A 24 -32.87 3.26 -7.80
C ARG A 24 -31.47 2.67 -7.86
N PHE A 25 -30.53 3.41 -8.41
CA PHE A 25 -29.13 2.98 -8.47
C PHE A 25 -28.53 2.74 -7.08
N TYR A 26 -28.79 3.62 -6.10
CA TYR A 26 -28.30 3.42 -4.73
C TYR A 26 -29.03 2.32 -3.96
N ASP A 27 -30.29 2.05 -4.29
CA ASP A 27 -31.01 0.87 -3.83
C ASP A 27 -30.32 -0.41 -4.36
N ASP A 28 -30.12 -0.49 -5.67
CA ASP A 28 -29.46 -1.63 -6.34
C ASP A 28 -28.02 -1.84 -5.84
N ALA A 29 -27.30 -0.75 -5.52
CA ALA A 29 -25.94 -0.79 -4.97
C ALA A 29 -25.89 -1.02 -3.45
N GLY A 30 -27.04 -1.17 -2.78
CA GLY A 30 -27.13 -1.42 -1.33
C GLY A 30 -26.77 -0.23 -0.44
N LEU A 31 -26.73 1.00 -0.99
CA LEU A 31 -26.37 2.22 -0.26
C LEU A 31 -27.59 2.94 0.32
N LEU A 32 -28.77 2.82 -0.30
CA LEU A 32 -30.00 3.46 0.17
C LEU A 32 -31.25 2.69 -0.30
N ALA A 33 -31.59 1.63 0.43
CA ALA A 33 -32.81 0.86 0.19
C ALA A 33 -34.08 1.69 0.48
N PRO A 34 -35.18 1.51 -0.26
CA PRO A 34 -36.46 2.14 0.06
C PRO A 34 -37.00 1.61 1.40
N ALA A 35 -37.68 2.47 2.16
CA ALA A 35 -38.35 2.06 3.40
C ALA A 35 -39.51 1.07 3.13
N SER A 36 -40.13 1.15 1.96
CA SER A 36 -41.16 0.23 1.51
C SER A 36 -41.24 0.19 -0.01
N VAL A 37 -41.54 -0.98 -0.55
CA VAL A 37 -41.89 -1.19 -1.96
C VAL A 37 -43.32 -1.71 -2.00
N ASP A 38 -44.17 -1.13 -2.85
CA ASP A 38 -45.52 -1.63 -3.07
C ASP A 38 -45.46 -2.94 -3.87
N ASP A 39 -45.88 -4.05 -3.25
CA ASP A 39 -45.78 -5.40 -3.81
C ASP A 39 -46.54 -5.60 -5.14
N ARG A 40 -47.55 -4.76 -5.40
CA ARG A 40 -48.41 -4.87 -6.59
C ARG A 40 -47.92 -4.03 -7.76
N THR A 41 -47.28 -2.89 -7.47
CA THR A 41 -46.89 -1.89 -8.49
C THR A 41 -45.37 -1.71 -8.59
N GLY A 42 -44.59 -2.24 -7.65
CA GLY A 42 -43.14 -2.03 -7.54
C GLY A 42 -42.77 -0.60 -7.15
N TYR A 43 -43.73 0.21 -6.69
CA TYR A 43 -43.50 1.62 -6.41
C TYR A 43 -42.71 1.79 -5.11
N ARG A 44 -41.63 2.58 -5.15
CA ARG A 44 -40.70 2.78 -4.03
C ARG A 44 -41.08 3.98 -3.19
N TYR A 45 -41.06 3.78 -1.87
CA TYR A 45 -41.34 4.79 -0.87
C TYR A 45 -40.17 4.92 0.10
N TYR A 46 -39.86 6.16 0.46
CA TYR A 46 -38.75 6.50 1.35
C TYR A 46 -39.27 7.25 2.58
N ALA A 47 -38.68 6.99 3.74
CA ALA A 47 -39.03 7.67 4.98
C ALA A 47 -38.25 8.99 5.14
N ASP A 48 -38.82 9.94 5.87
CA ASP A 48 -38.17 11.22 6.19
C ASP A 48 -36.82 11.04 6.91
N SER A 49 -36.69 10.00 7.73
CA SER A 49 -35.46 9.63 8.43
C SER A 49 -34.30 9.29 7.49
N GLN A 50 -34.57 8.84 6.26
CA GLN A 50 -33.55 8.46 5.27
C GLN A 50 -32.89 9.66 4.58
N ARG A 51 -33.39 10.88 4.80
CA ARG A 51 -32.86 12.09 4.16
C ARG A 51 -31.39 12.33 4.47
N ARG A 52 -31.00 12.14 5.74
CA ARG A 52 -29.61 12.37 6.16
C ARG A 52 -28.65 11.45 5.40
N THR A 53 -28.97 10.16 5.35
CA THR A 53 -28.20 9.17 4.59
C THR A 53 -28.13 9.52 3.10
N ALA A 54 -29.26 9.91 2.50
CA ALA A 54 -29.31 10.29 1.08
C ALA A 54 -28.44 11.52 0.75
N VAL A 55 -28.41 12.51 1.64
CA VAL A 55 -27.54 13.70 1.49
C VAL A 55 -26.07 13.31 1.61
N VAL A 56 -25.72 12.45 2.57
CA VAL A 56 -24.34 11.97 2.73
C VAL A 56 -23.88 11.18 1.51
N VAL A 57 -24.71 10.27 0.98
CA VAL A 57 -24.43 9.56 -0.28
C VAL A 57 -24.21 10.53 -1.44
N ARG A 58 -25.06 11.57 -1.58
CA ARG A 58 -24.90 12.58 -2.62
C ARG A 58 -23.57 13.32 -2.49
N GLN A 59 -23.23 13.79 -1.29
CA GLN A 59 -21.99 14.51 -1.02
C GLN A 59 -20.77 13.63 -1.33
N MET A 60 -20.75 12.39 -0.88
CA MET A 60 -19.66 11.46 -1.21
C MET A 60 -19.53 11.27 -2.73
N ARG A 61 -20.61 11.27 -3.51
CA ARG A 61 -20.52 11.19 -4.98
C ARG A 61 -20.02 12.47 -5.63
N GLU A 62 -20.34 13.63 -5.07
CA GLU A 62 -19.80 14.92 -5.54
C GLU A 62 -18.28 15.00 -5.36
N PHE A 63 -17.70 14.22 -4.43
CA PHE A 63 -16.26 14.10 -4.19
C PHE A 63 -15.64 12.82 -4.77
N ASP A 64 -16.27 12.19 -5.75
CA ASP A 64 -15.75 10.99 -6.45
C ASP A 64 -15.40 9.80 -5.54
N VAL A 65 -16.00 9.71 -4.35
CA VAL A 65 -15.78 8.57 -3.45
C VAL A 65 -16.33 7.28 -4.12
N PRO A 66 -15.57 6.16 -4.13
CA PRO A 66 -16.04 4.89 -4.69
C PRO A 66 -17.23 4.30 -3.91
N LEU A 67 -18.12 3.57 -4.59
CA LEU A 67 -19.34 3.00 -3.96
C LEU A 67 -19.03 2.06 -2.80
N ILE A 68 -17.96 1.27 -2.93
CA ILE A 68 -17.51 0.34 -1.89
C ILE A 68 -17.11 1.11 -0.62
N THR A 69 -16.39 2.21 -0.77
CA THR A 69 -16.01 3.09 0.34
C THR A 69 -17.23 3.76 0.96
N MET A 70 -18.21 4.19 0.15
CA MET A 70 -19.47 4.74 0.68
C MET A 70 -20.19 3.75 1.57
N LYS A 71 -20.26 2.49 1.16
CA LYS A 71 -20.92 1.44 1.94
C LYS A 71 -20.23 1.26 3.28
N ALA A 72 -18.90 1.14 3.28
CA ALA A 72 -18.10 1.05 4.50
C ALA A 72 -18.29 2.28 5.41
N VAL A 73 -18.36 3.49 4.86
CA VAL A 73 -18.61 4.74 5.61
C VAL A 73 -20.01 4.75 6.25
N LEU A 74 -21.03 4.27 5.53
CA LEU A 74 -22.42 4.24 6.03
C LEU A 74 -22.65 3.19 7.12
N GLU A 75 -21.87 2.10 7.12
CA GLU A 75 -21.96 1.01 8.10
C GLU A 75 -21.07 1.23 9.34
N ALA A 76 -20.10 2.15 9.26
CA ALA A 76 -19.12 2.41 10.30
C ALA A 76 -19.61 3.38 11.40
N ALA A 77 -18.96 3.31 12.57
CA ALA A 77 -19.06 4.34 13.60
C ALA A 77 -18.48 5.69 13.09
N PRO A 78 -18.91 6.85 13.61
CA PRO A 78 -18.52 8.17 13.12
C PRO A 78 -17.00 8.38 13.01
N GLU A 79 -16.24 7.90 13.99
CA GLU A 79 -14.77 8.02 14.03
C GLU A 79 -14.14 7.23 12.88
N ARG A 80 -14.60 6.00 12.66
CA ARG A 80 -14.11 5.16 11.57
C ARG A 80 -14.53 5.68 10.20
N ALA A 81 -15.74 6.24 10.09
CA ALA A 81 -16.21 6.91 8.88
C ALA A 81 -15.34 8.12 8.52
N GLN A 82 -14.95 8.92 9.52
CA GLN A 82 -14.03 10.04 9.34
C GLN A 82 -12.66 9.55 8.83
N GLU A 83 -12.05 8.55 9.47
CA GLU A 83 -10.78 7.97 9.03
C GLU A 83 -10.82 7.50 7.57
N LEU A 84 -11.90 6.84 7.15
CA LEU A 84 -12.06 6.35 5.78
C LEU A 84 -12.13 7.50 4.76
N LEU A 85 -12.81 8.58 5.10
CA LEU A 85 -12.93 9.76 4.24
C LEU A 85 -11.63 10.58 4.19
N GLU A 86 -10.95 10.74 5.33
CA GLU A 86 -9.63 11.40 5.40
C GLU A 86 -8.59 10.62 4.59
N ALA A 87 -8.58 9.28 4.69
CA ALA A 87 -7.72 8.44 3.88
C ALA A 87 -8.01 8.59 2.37
N HIS A 88 -9.28 8.71 1.98
CA HIS A 88 -9.64 8.95 0.58
C HIS A 88 -9.20 10.34 0.10
N ALA A 89 -9.37 11.38 0.92
CA ALA A 89 -8.94 12.74 0.61
C ALA A 89 -7.42 12.82 0.45
N ALA A 90 -6.65 12.16 1.32
CA ALA A 90 -5.20 12.06 1.20
C ALA A 90 -4.78 11.40 -0.12
N ARG A 91 -5.41 10.27 -0.50
CA ARG A 91 -5.14 9.62 -1.79
C ARG A 91 -5.43 10.52 -2.99
N LEU A 92 -6.51 11.30 -2.95
CA LEU A 92 -6.86 12.23 -4.03
C LEU A 92 -5.87 13.39 -4.14
N ALA A 93 -5.42 13.94 -3.02
CA ALA A 93 -4.39 14.98 -2.98
C ALA A 93 -3.07 14.48 -3.57
N ASP A 94 -2.63 13.31 -3.12
CA ASP A 94 -1.46 12.61 -3.64
C ASP A 94 -1.56 12.39 -5.16
N HIS A 95 -2.70 11.91 -5.66
CA HIS A 95 -2.89 11.71 -7.09
C HIS A 95 -2.82 13.03 -7.88
N ALA A 96 -3.38 14.11 -7.35
CA ALA A 96 -3.33 15.42 -7.97
C ALA A 96 -1.89 15.97 -8.04
N ASP A 97 -1.10 15.80 -6.98
CA ASP A 97 0.30 16.21 -6.97
C ASP A 97 1.15 15.39 -7.94
N ARG A 98 0.89 14.08 -8.05
CA ARG A 98 1.51 13.23 -9.08
C ARG A 98 1.18 13.69 -10.49
N ALA A 99 -0.09 13.98 -10.78
CA ALA A 99 -0.51 14.46 -12.09
C ALA A 99 0.15 15.81 -12.43
N ARG A 100 0.26 16.72 -11.45
CA ARG A 100 0.96 18.01 -11.64
C ARG A 100 2.45 17.84 -11.92
N ASN A 101 3.12 16.95 -11.19
CA ASN A 101 4.54 16.67 -11.40
C ASN A 101 4.78 16.01 -12.76
N ALA A 102 4.00 14.98 -13.12
CA ALA A 102 4.13 14.33 -14.43
C ALA A 102 3.91 15.32 -15.60
N VAL A 103 2.93 16.22 -15.49
CA VAL A 103 2.72 17.28 -16.49
C VAL A 103 3.92 18.22 -16.56
N ARG A 104 4.50 18.59 -15.41
CA ARG A 104 5.71 19.42 -15.36
C ARG A 104 6.87 18.74 -16.07
N ASP A 105 7.12 17.47 -15.78
CA ASP A 105 8.23 16.70 -16.36
C ASP A 105 8.08 16.53 -17.87
N ILE A 106 6.85 16.24 -18.35
CA ILE A 106 6.54 16.18 -19.79
C ILE A 106 6.81 17.53 -20.45
N VAL A 107 6.34 18.63 -19.86
CA VAL A 107 6.54 19.99 -20.39
C VAL A 107 8.03 20.35 -20.43
N GLN A 108 8.81 19.98 -19.42
CA GLN A 108 10.26 20.22 -19.38
C GLN A 108 11.00 19.39 -20.44
N SER A 109 10.63 18.10 -20.59
CA SER A 109 11.17 17.20 -21.62
C SER A 109 10.93 17.75 -23.03
N LEU A 110 9.71 18.22 -23.29
CA LEU A 110 9.33 18.83 -24.57
C LEU A 110 10.07 20.16 -24.85
N ARG A 111 10.51 20.87 -23.80
CA ARG A 111 11.26 22.12 -23.93
C ARG A 111 12.77 21.92 -24.15
N GLY A 112 13.27 20.69 -24.10
CA GLY A 112 14.71 20.41 -24.26
C GLY A 112 15.57 20.98 -23.13
N VAL A 113 14.97 21.32 -21.99
CA VAL A 113 15.69 21.76 -20.79
C VAL A 113 16.07 20.50 -20.02
N THR A 114 17.29 20.02 -20.23
CA THR A 114 17.83 18.81 -19.56
C THR A 114 18.30 19.07 -18.12
N GLU A 115 18.28 20.32 -17.66
CA GLU A 115 18.56 20.61 -16.25
C GLU A 115 17.25 20.60 -15.46
N PRO A 116 17.03 19.62 -14.57
CA PRO A 116 15.83 19.65 -13.75
C PRO A 116 15.88 20.85 -12.81
N GLU A 117 14.79 21.60 -12.78
CA GLU A 117 14.55 22.86 -12.07
C GLU A 117 14.50 22.69 -10.52
N TYR A 118 15.30 21.79 -9.96
CA TYR A 118 15.48 21.61 -8.51
C TYR A 118 16.46 22.64 -7.94
N SER A 119 16.22 23.92 -8.22
CA SER A 119 17.04 25.03 -7.72
C SER A 119 16.79 25.30 -6.24
N GLN A 120 15.62 24.89 -5.72
CA GLN A 120 15.31 25.03 -4.30
C GLN A 120 15.85 23.82 -3.53
N PRO A 121 16.69 24.02 -2.51
CA PRO A 121 17.18 22.94 -1.67
C PRO A 121 16.03 22.32 -0.90
N VAL A 122 16.02 20.99 -0.79
CA VAL A 122 15.24 20.27 0.23
C VAL A 122 16.18 19.87 1.37
N ARG A 123 15.74 20.06 2.60
CA ARG A 123 16.46 19.71 3.82
C ARG A 123 15.51 18.99 4.77
N LEU A 124 15.98 17.91 5.39
CA LEU A 124 15.22 17.16 6.40
C LEU A 124 16.19 16.39 7.31
N SER A 125 15.75 16.11 8.53
CA SER A 125 16.51 15.30 9.50
C SER A 125 15.80 13.98 9.77
N VAL A 126 16.58 12.90 9.88
CA VAL A 126 16.09 11.57 10.25
C VAL A 126 17.03 10.91 11.25
N GLY A 127 16.53 9.90 11.97
CA GLY A 127 17.37 9.07 12.82
C GLY A 127 18.36 8.24 11.99
N GLY A 128 19.65 8.30 12.37
CA GLY A 128 20.71 7.59 11.64
C GLY A 128 20.53 6.06 11.64
N PRO A 129 20.31 5.40 12.80
CA PRO A 129 20.07 3.97 12.87
C PRO A 129 18.77 3.56 12.15
N GLU A 130 17.75 4.41 12.19
CA GLU A 130 16.47 4.21 11.52
C GLU A 130 16.64 4.23 10.00
N LEU A 131 17.36 5.20 9.45
CA LEU A 131 17.68 5.26 8.01
C LEU A 131 18.53 4.06 7.58
N ALA A 132 19.55 3.70 8.34
CA ALA A 132 20.38 2.52 8.05
C ALA A 132 19.57 1.21 8.08
N ALA A 133 18.63 1.09 9.02
CA ALA A 133 17.71 -0.04 9.08
C ALA A 133 16.76 -0.05 7.87
N ALA A 134 16.34 1.13 7.39
CA ALA A 134 15.43 1.24 6.25
C ALA A 134 16.11 0.77 4.98
N ILE A 135 17.29 1.32 4.70
CA ILE A 135 18.14 0.92 3.58
C ILE A 135 18.36 -0.59 3.60
N ARG A 136 18.75 -1.17 4.74
CA ARG A 136 18.97 -2.62 4.86
C ARG A 136 17.72 -3.45 4.57
N GLN A 137 16.53 -2.98 4.96
CA GLN A 137 15.28 -3.72 4.75
C GLN A 137 14.79 -3.66 3.30
N VAL A 138 14.98 -2.52 2.62
CA VAL A 138 14.48 -2.31 1.26
C VAL A 138 15.49 -2.69 0.19
N ALA A 139 16.79 -2.50 0.41
CA ALA A 139 17.84 -2.77 -0.59
C ALA A 139 17.76 -4.15 -1.27
N PRO A 140 17.43 -5.26 -0.57
CA PRO A 140 17.31 -6.58 -1.21
C PRO A 140 16.22 -6.70 -2.29
N PHE A 141 15.37 -5.68 -2.45
CA PHE A 141 14.29 -5.61 -3.44
C PHE A 141 14.68 -4.85 -4.70
N THR A 142 15.90 -4.31 -4.82
CA THR A 142 16.37 -3.73 -6.08
C THR A 142 16.67 -4.83 -7.10
N ALA A 143 16.55 -4.50 -8.38
CA ALA A 143 16.97 -5.42 -9.44
C ALA A 143 18.50 -5.53 -9.48
N ASP A 144 19.01 -6.71 -9.85
CA ASP A 144 20.43 -6.90 -10.06
C ASP A 144 20.84 -6.25 -11.40
N THR A 145 21.98 -5.57 -11.42
CA THR A 145 22.53 -4.84 -12.57
C THR A 145 22.70 -5.72 -13.81
N ASP A 146 22.89 -7.02 -13.61
CA ASP A 146 23.09 -8.01 -14.68
C ASP A 146 21.80 -8.34 -15.47
N ASP A 147 20.60 -7.98 -14.97
CA ASP A 147 19.30 -8.27 -15.62
C ASP A 147 18.87 -7.18 -16.63
N GLY A 148 19.76 -6.22 -16.93
CA GLY A 148 19.48 -5.09 -17.83
C GLY A 148 18.34 -4.18 -17.36
N ALA A 149 17.91 -4.31 -16.11
CA ALA A 149 16.89 -3.49 -15.49
C ALA A 149 17.55 -2.27 -14.81
N THR A 150 17.08 -1.06 -15.13
CA THR A 150 17.54 0.22 -14.55
C THR A 150 16.99 0.46 -13.12
N LEU A 151 16.73 -0.61 -12.35
CA LEU A 151 16.09 -0.57 -11.02
C LEU A 151 17.07 -0.97 -9.91
N ASP A 152 18.33 -0.59 -10.08
CA ASP A 152 19.44 -0.67 -9.11
C ASP A 152 19.49 0.54 -8.16
N HIS A 153 18.42 1.35 -8.15
CA HIS A 153 18.31 2.56 -7.34
C HIS A 153 17.26 2.39 -6.24
N LEU A 154 17.49 3.04 -5.10
CA LEU A 154 16.47 3.30 -4.09
C LEU A 154 15.81 4.64 -4.36
N LEU A 155 14.50 4.70 -4.17
CA LEU A 155 13.74 5.93 -4.16
C LEU A 155 13.62 6.43 -2.71
N LEU A 156 13.93 7.71 -2.49
CA LEU A 156 13.57 8.50 -1.32
C LEU A 156 12.42 9.41 -1.73
N ASP A 157 11.21 9.04 -1.31
CA ASP A 157 10.00 9.84 -1.54
C ASP A 157 9.73 10.73 -0.33
N ILE A 158 10.00 12.03 -0.47
CA ILE A 158 9.88 13.02 0.60
C ILE A 158 8.48 13.63 0.55
N THR A 159 7.69 13.34 1.57
CA THR A 159 6.33 13.86 1.80
C THR A 159 6.29 14.78 3.02
N ASP A 160 5.12 15.30 3.36
CA ASP A 160 4.96 16.18 4.52
C ASP A 160 5.19 15.40 5.83
N GLY A 161 6.27 15.73 6.55
CA GLY A 161 6.62 15.13 7.84
C GLY A 161 7.20 13.71 7.79
N GLU A 162 7.33 13.11 6.60
CA GLU A 162 7.85 11.75 6.43
C GLU A 162 8.70 11.58 5.16
N VAL A 163 9.62 10.61 5.20
CA VAL A 163 10.35 10.12 4.02
C VAL A 163 10.14 8.61 3.88
N THR A 164 9.74 8.17 2.69
CA THR A 164 9.60 6.74 2.37
C THR A 164 10.78 6.29 1.52
N VAL A 165 11.53 5.29 2.01
CA VAL A 165 12.56 4.60 1.24
C VAL A 165 11.91 3.43 0.51
N VAL A 166 12.03 3.38 -0.80
CA VAL A 166 11.38 2.36 -1.65
C VAL A 166 12.40 1.67 -2.55
N ALA A 167 12.25 0.36 -2.65
CA ALA A 167 12.96 -0.48 -3.61
C ALA A 167 11.94 -1.35 -4.33
N THR A 168 12.18 -1.62 -5.61
CA THR A 168 11.33 -2.53 -6.38
C THR A 168 12.17 -3.24 -7.42
N ASP A 169 11.79 -4.48 -7.67
CA ASP A 169 12.12 -5.18 -8.90
C ASP A 169 10.82 -5.37 -9.69
N ARG A 170 10.88 -6.04 -10.84
CA ARG A 170 9.71 -6.25 -11.71
C ARG A 170 8.61 -7.10 -11.05
N TYR A 171 8.86 -7.74 -9.92
CA TYR A 171 8.01 -8.76 -9.31
C TYR A 171 7.67 -8.51 -7.84
N ARG A 172 8.38 -7.62 -7.15
CA ARG A 172 8.17 -7.29 -5.74
C ARG A 172 8.67 -5.88 -5.44
N MET A 173 8.17 -5.35 -4.33
CA MET A 173 8.49 -4.01 -3.85
C MET A 173 8.61 -4.03 -2.32
N ALA A 174 9.47 -3.20 -1.77
CA ALA A 174 9.49 -2.89 -0.35
C ALA A 174 9.52 -1.38 -0.14
N ALA A 175 8.73 -0.90 0.81
CA ALA A 175 8.66 0.51 1.20
C ALA A 175 8.76 0.63 2.71
N ARG A 176 9.60 1.55 3.19
CA ARG A 176 9.73 1.87 4.60
C ARG A 176 9.61 3.36 4.85
N THR A 177 8.65 3.76 5.66
CA THR A 177 8.41 5.16 6.01
C THR A 177 9.06 5.51 7.33
N LEU A 178 9.75 6.66 7.35
CA LEU A 178 10.42 7.22 8.51
C LEU A 178 9.86 8.62 8.78
N PRO A 179 9.57 8.97 10.03
CA PRO A 179 9.25 10.35 10.37
C PRO A 179 10.48 11.24 10.15
N VAL A 180 10.26 12.47 9.70
CA VAL A 180 11.32 13.48 9.55
C VAL A 180 11.11 14.64 10.51
N THR A 181 12.20 15.30 10.88
CA THR A 181 12.19 16.60 11.59
C THR A 181 12.88 17.66 10.77
N ASP A 182 12.73 18.93 11.15
CA ASP A 182 13.42 20.07 10.52
C ASP A 182 13.27 20.15 8.98
N GLN A 183 12.12 19.71 8.47
CA GLN A 183 11.86 19.68 7.03
C GLN A 183 11.67 21.09 6.47
N ALA A 184 12.41 21.40 5.42
CA ALA A 184 12.31 22.63 4.66
C ALA A 184 12.50 22.38 3.16
N GLY A 185 11.83 23.17 2.33
CA GLY A 185 11.88 23.03 0.88
C GLY A 185 10.75 22.17 0.30
N PRO A 186 10.79 21.88 -1.00
CA PRO A 186 9.70 21.20 -1.70
C PRO A 186 9.65 19.70 -1.40
N LEU A 187 8.45 19.12 -1.49
CA LEU A 187 8.27 17.66 -1.58
C LEU A 187 8.89 17.15 -2.87
N ARG A 188 9.63 16.04 -2.80
CA ARG A 188 10.47 15.58 -3.91
C ARG A 188 10.75 14.08 -3.84
N ARG A 189 10.81 13.46 -5.02
CA ARG A 189 11.32 12.10 -5.23
C ARG A 189 12.80 12.15 -5.62
N ILE A 190 13.64 11.41 -4.92
CA ILE A 190 15.09 11.36 -5.15
C ILE A 190 15.48 9.91 -5.35
N THR A 191 16.09 9.58 -6.49
CA THR A 191 16.66 8.26 -6.75
C THR A 191 18.16 8.27 -6.46
N VAL A 192 18.64 7.26 -5.72
CA VAL A 192 20.07 7.11 -5.40
C VAL A 192 20.46 5.65 -5.61
N ALA A 193 21.63 5.41 -6.21
CA ALA A 193 22.11 4.04 -6.44
C ALA A 193 22.20 3.26 -5.11
N VAL A 194 21.78 1.99 -5.14
CA VAL A 194 21.71 1.15 -3.93
C VAL A 194 23.07 0.98 -3.24
N ASP A 195 24.15 0.89 -4.01
CA ASP A 195 25.52 0.72 -3.48
C ASP A 195 25.99 1.95 -2.72
N GLN A 196 25.62 3.15 -3.18
CA GLN A 196 25.94 4.39 -2.47
C GLN A 196 25.30 4.40 -1.08
N LEU A 197 23.99 4.12 -0.98
CA LEU A 197 23.28 4.15 0.30
C LEU A 197 23.65 2.98 1.21
N THR A 198 23.82 1.77 0.67
CA THR A 198 24.21 0.60 1.47
C THR A 198 25.63 0.77 2.04
N GLY A 199 26.55 1.38 1.29
CA GLY A 199 27.90 1.74 1.73
C GLY A 199 27.93 2.69 2.94
N LEU A 200 26.89 3.51 3.13
CA LEU A 200 26.79 4.42 4.28
C LEU A 200 26.24 3.77 5.56
N SER A 201 25.79 2.52 5.50
CA SER A 201 25.05 1.88 6.61
C SER A 201 25.78 1.93 7.95
N ASP A 202 27.09 1.66 7.97
CA ASP A 202 27.88 1.65 9.21
C ASP A 202 28.18 3.06 9.71
N TRP A 203 28.29 4.03 8.81
CA TRP A 203 28.40 5.43 9.18
C TRP A 203 27.08 5.88 9.84
N LEU A 204 25.95 5.71 9.16
CA LEU A 204 24.61 6.08 9.64
C LEU A 204 24.27 5.48 11.02
N ARG A 205 24.57 4.20 11.27
CA ARG A 205 24.30 3.54 12.56
C ARG A 205 25.00 4.18 13.75
N ARG A 206 26.09 4.91 13.51
CA ARG A 206 26.89 5.55 14.55
C ARG A 206 26.50 7.01 14.80
N ARG A 207 25.48 7.55 14.12
CA ARG A 207 25.03 8.94 14.25
C ARG A 207 23.62 8.92 14.79
N ARG A 208 23.30 9.78 15.75
CA ARG A 208 21.96 9.78 16.37
C ARG A 208 20.93 10.28 15.38
N SER A 209 21.24 11.40 14.73
CA SER A 209 20.43 12.00 13.69
C SER A 209 21.34 12.45 12.55
N VAL A 210 20.80 12.45 11.33
CA VAL A 210 21.50 12.92 10.13
C VAL A 210 20.61 13.90 9.37
N GLU A 211 21.21 14.97 8.87
CA GLU A 211 20.57 15.92 7.96
C GLU A 211 20.79 15.47 6.52
N LEU A 212 19.72 15.36 5.74
CA LEU A 212 19.76 15.15 4.30
C LEU A 212 19.47 16.49 3.63
N SER A 213 20.38 16.93 2.75
CA SER A 213 20.25 18.15 1.97
C SER A 213 20.43 17.83 0.49
N ALA A 214 19.42 18.05 -0.34
CA ALA A 214 19.48 17.76 -1.77
C ALA A 214 19.24 19.00 -2.62
N VAL A 215 20.14 19.23 -3.58
CA VAL A 215 20.12 20.37 -4.52
C VAL A 215 20.53 19.89 -5.90
N GLY A 216 19.70 20.17 -6.92
CA GLY A 216 19.98 19.69 -8.27
C GLY A 216 20.14 18.17 -8.31
N ARG A 217 21.36 17.72 -8.69
CA ARG A 217 21.76 16.30 -8.79
C ARG A 217 22.67 15.80 -7.67
N SER A 218 22.92 16.60 -6.64
CA SER A 218 23.74 16.19 -5.50
C SER A 218 22.89 16.14 -4.23
N MET A 219 23.13 15.13 -3.41
CA MET A 219 22.59 15.00 -2.07
C MET A 219 23.74 14.86 -1.08
N ILE A 220 23.68 15.61 0.01
CA ILE A 220 24.62 15.54 1.12
C ILE A 220 23.89 14.95 2.31
N ILE A 221 24.50 13.98 2.97
CA ILE A 221 24.08 13.47 4.28
C ILE A 221 25.15 13.86 5.28
N SER A 222 24.81 14.68 6.28
CA SER A 222 25.73 15.11 7.34
C SER A 222 25.23 14.69 8.71
N ASP A 223 26.13 14.52 9.67
CA ASP A 223 25.73 14.36 11.07
C ASP A 223 25.02 15.65 11.55
N HIS A 224 23.82 15.50 12.10
CA HIS A 224 23.01 16.63 12.58
C HIS A 224 23.60 17.26 13.85
N ASP A 225 24.31 16.46 14.66
CA ASP A 225 24.89 16.86 15.94
C ASP A 225 26.33 17.43 15.81
N HIS A 226 26.85 17.63 14.59
CA HIS A 226 28.27 17.96 14.37
C HIS A 226 28.61 19.43 14.69
N ASP A 227 29.18 19.68 15.88
CA ASP A 227 29.58 21.03 16.34
C ASP A 227 31.10 21.15 16.67
N ASP A 228 31.95 20.17 16.28
CA ASP A 228 33.29 20.04 16.89
C ASP A 228 34.50 20.35 15.97
N GLY A 229 34.33 21.24 14.99
CA GLY A 229 35.44 21.88 14.24
C GLY A 229 36.40 20.93 13.48
N SER A 230 36.06 19.65 13.36
CA SER A 230 36.92 18.58 12.85
C SER A 230 36.50 18.16 11.44
N GLY A 231 36.73 19.02 10.45
CA GLY A 231 36.46 18.72 9.03
C GLY A 231 35.01 18.32 8.71
N PRO A 232 34.72 18.01 7.44
CA PRO A 232 33.36 17.61 7.06
C PRO A 232 33.04 16.16 7.46
N ASP A 233 32.13 15.94 8.42
CA ASP A 233 31.47 14.63 8.63
C ASP A 233 30.20 14.57 7.77
N TYR A 234 30.39 14.65 6.44
CA TYR A 234 29.33 14.50 5.46
C TYR A 234 29.67 13.45 4.41
N GLN A 235 28.63 12.88 3.83
CA GLN A 235 28.67 11.93 2.72
C GLN A 235 27.96 12.57 1.53
N GLU A 236 28.63 12.64 0.40
CA GLU A 236 28.04 13.14 -0.84
C GLU A 236 27.56 11.97 -1.69
N LEU A 237 26.38 12.12 -2.27
CA LEU A 237 25.68 11.13 -3.07
C LEU A 237 25.20 11.76 -4.37
N GLU A 238 25.30 11.00 -5.44
CA GLU A 238 24.78 11.41 -6.75
C GLU A 238 23.31 11.01 -6.88
N ILE A 239 22.47 11.97 -7.25
CA ILE A 239 21.06 11.76 -7.54
C ILE A 239 20.93 11.26 -8.99
N GLY A 240 20.32 10.10 -9.13
CA GLY A 240 19.97 9.48 -10.41
C GLY A 240 18.80 10.19 -11.09
N ASP A 241 18.45 9.73 -12.29
CA ASP A 241 17.25 10.19 -12.97
C ASP A 241 16.01 9.53 -12.34
N ASP A 242 14.89 10.25 -12.26
CA ASP A 242 13.64 9.68 -11.75
C ASP A 242 12.93 8.87 -12.85
N HIS A 243 13.37 7.63 -13.01
CA HIS A 243 12.66 6.60 -13.77
C HIS A 243 11.95 5.60 -12.86
N PHE A 244 11.82 5.91 -11.56
CA PHE A 244 11.29 4.97 -10.60
C PHE A 244 9.77 4.84 -10.79
N PRO A 245 9.21 3.62 -10.95
CA PRO A 245 7.78 3.42 -11.13
C PRO A 245 6.94 4.12 -10.06
N ASP A 246 5.74 4.55 -10.40
CA ASP A 246 4.81 5.12 -9.42
C ASP A 246 4.28 4.02 -8.49
N TYR A 247 5.05 3.77 -7.43
CA TYR A 247 4.79 2.71 -6.46
C TYR A 247 3.52 2.95 -5.64
N ARG A 248 3.09 4.22 -5.50
CA ARG A 248 1.90 4.57 -4.74
C ARG A 248 0.64 4.00 -5.39
N LEU A 249 0.60 3.91 -6.72
CA LEU A 249 -0.49 3.21 -7.44
C LEU A 249 -0.60 1.74 -7.02
N LEU A 250 0.53 1.07 -6.79
CA LEU A 250 0.54 -0.33 -6.34
C LEU A 250 0.02 -0.45 -4.90
N VAL A 251 0.38 0.50 -4.03
CA VAL A 251 -0.10 0.55 -2.63
C VAL A 251 -1.59 0.92 -2.55
N ASP A 252 -2.05 1.87 -3.37
CA ASP A 252 -3.44 2.34 -3.40
C ASP A 252 -4.40 1.23 -3.83
N GLN A 253 -4.07 0.46 -4.87
CA GLN A 253 -4.88 -0.68 -5.35
C GLN A 253 -5.15 -1.73 -4.27
N LEU A 254 -4.24 -1.86 -3.31
CA LEU A 254 -4.33 -2.84 -2.23
C LEU A 254 -5.23 -2.34 -1.09
N SER A 255 -5.29 -1.02 -0.88
CA SER A 255 -6.16 -0.40 0.11
C SER A 255 -7.64 -0.39 -0.30
N GLU A 256 -7.93 -0.53 -1.60
CA GLU A 256 -9.30 -0.55 -2.14
C GLU A 256 -9.95 -1.94 -2.10
N SER A 257 -9.16 -3.00 -1.88
CA SER A 257 -9.66 -4.38 -1.76
C SER A 257 -10.18 -4.66 -0.35
N ALA A 258 -11.34 -4.08 -0.01
CA ALA A 258 -12.00 -4.30 1.30
C ALA A 258 -12.40 -5.76 1.56
N ASP A 259 -12.45 -6.59 0.50
CA ASP A 259 -12.86 -8.01 0.54
C ASP A 259 -11.67 -8.99 0.42
N GLY A 260 -10.42 -8.50 0.59
CA GLY A 260 -9.21 -9.32 0.48
C GLY A 260 -9.08 -10.40 1.57
N MET A 261 -8.43 -11.52 1.23
CA MET A 261 -8.02 -12.55 2.16
C MET A 261 -6.91 -12.02 3.07
N ARG A 262 -7.05 -12.24 4.38
CA ARG A 262 -6.02 -11.91 5.36
C ARG A 262 -5.65 -13.12 6.20
N LEU A 263 -4.35 -13.42 6.24
CA LEU A 263 -3.76 -14.52 7.00
C LEU A 263 -2.72 -13.98 7.98
N ILE A 264 -2.75 -14.40 9.24
CA ILE A 264 -1.70 -14.13 10.23
C ILE A 264 -1.05 -15.46 10.61
N ILE A 265 0.26 -15.57 10.39
CA ILE A 265 1.00 -16.83 10.44
C ILE A 265 2.32 -16.61 11.21
N ASP A 266 2.79 -17.64 11.93
CA ASP A 266 4.15 -17.67 12.48
C ASP A 266 5.19 -17.52 11.35
N ARG A 267 5.88 -16.38 11.35
CA ARG A 267 6.83 -15.98 10.31
C ARG A 267 8.03 -16.93 10.26
N VAL A 268 8.52 -17.39 11.41
CA VAL A 268 9.72 -18.23 11.50
C VAL A 268 9.43 -19.60 10.91
N ARG A 269 8.30 -20.20 11.27
CA ARG A 269 7.85 -21.47 10.70
C ARG A 269 7.58 -21.35 9.21
N LEU A 270 6.86 -20.31 8.79
CA LEU A 270 6.60 -20.08 7.37
C LEU A 270 7.91 -19.92 6.57
N LEU A 271 8.86 -19.13 7.07
CA LEU A 271 10.16 -18.94 6.43
C LEU A 271 10.95 -20.24 6.33
N GLN A 272 10.95 -21.09 7.36
CA GLN A 272 11.61 -22.40 7.31
C GLN A 272 11.04 -23.29 6.21
N VAL A 273 9.72 -23.29 6.04
CA VAL A 273 9.02 -24.08 5.01
C VAL A 273 9.34 -23.59 3.61
N VAL A 274 9.26 -22.27 3.41
CA VAL A 274 9.51 -21.63 2.11
C VAL A 274 10.99 -21.74 1.73
N SER A 275 11.90 -21.63 2.69
CA SER A 275 13.35 -21.67 2.43
C SER A 275 13.90 -23.07 2.21
N ALA A 276 13.15 -24.12 2.56
CA ALA A 276 13.61 -25.50 2.42
C ALA A 276 13.77 -25.94 0.94
N ASP A 277 13.09 -25.28 0.01
CA ASP A 277 13.28 -25.48 -1.44
C ASP A 277 12.81 -24.22 -2.18
N GLN A 278 13.77 -23.49 -2.76
CA GLN A 278 13.52 -22.24 -3.48
C GLN A 278 13.30 -22.43 -4.99
N GLN A 279 13.24 -23.67 -5.49
CA GLN A 279 13.07 -23.93 -6.92
C GLN A 279 11.60 -24.13 -7.31
N ILE A 280 10.75 -24.53 -6.37
CA ILE A 280 9.37 -24.90 -6.65
C ILE A 280 8.39 -23.90 -6.02
N THR A 281 7.44 -23.42 -6.82
CA THR A 281 6.34 -22.54 -6.39
C THR A 281 5.68 -23.08 -5.12
N VAL A 282 5.55 -22.23 -4.11
CA VAL A 282 4.85 -22.54 -2.86
C VAL A 282 3.40 -22.14 -3.02
N VAL A 283 2.48 -23.01 -2.61
CA VAL A 283 1.04 -22.79 -2.60
C VAL A 283 0.57 -22.76 -1.16
N ILE A 284 -0.13 -21.70 -0.78
CA ILE A 284 -0.79 -21.54 0.51
C ILE A 284 -2.29 -21.76 0.27
N ASP A 285 -2.83 -22.78 0.93
CA ASP A 285 -4.22 -23.21 0.83
C ASP A 285 -4.89 -23.05 2.20
N PRO A 286 -5.65 -21.96 2.43
CA PRO A 286 -6.40 -21.75 3.66
C PRO A 286 -7.55 -22.74 3.79
N ASP A 287 -7.72 -23.34 4.98
CA ASP A 287 -8.89 -24.14 5.29
C ASP A 287 -10.01 -23.22 5.84
N PRO A 288 -11.21 -23.20 5.24
CA PRO A 288 -12.30 -22.33 5.70
C PRO A 288 -12.98 -22.81 6.99
N ASP A 289 -12.82 -24.08 7.37
CA ASP A 289 -13.50 -24.67 8.52
C ASP A 289 -12.61 -24.67 9.79
N VAL A 290 -11.29 -24.51 9.65
CA VAL A 290 -10.34 -24.51 10.76
C VAL A 290 -9.26 -23.43 10.59
N ASP A 291 -8.71 -22.92 11.71
CA ASP A 291 -7.63 -21.93 11.76
C ASP A 291 -6.25 -22.51 11.36
N MET A 292 -6.20 -23.18 10.20
CA MET A 292 -5.02 -23.84 9.66
C MET A 292 -4.87 -23.54 8.17
N ILE A 293 -3.62 -23.36 7.73
CA ILE A 293 -3.26 -23.28 6.31
C ILE A 293 -2.44 -24.51 5.93
N THR A 294 -2.66 -25.01 4.72
CA THR A 294 -1.84 -26.06 4.12
C THR A 294 -0.85 -25.43 3.15
N ILE A 295 0.43 -25.65 3.39
CA ILE A 295 1.52 -25.20 2.53
C ILE A 295 2.01 -26.40 1.73
N SER A 296 1.94 -26.28 0.41
CA SER A 296 2.39 -27.31 -0.52
C SER A 296 3.31 -26.71 -1.57
N ARG A 297 3.94 -27.58 -2.36
CA ARG A 297 4.75 -27.18 -3.51
C ARG A 297 4.03 -27.58 -4.79
N ARG A 298 4.10 -26.76 -5.82
CA ARG A 298 3.51 -27.07 -7.13
C ARG A 298 4.12 -28.37 -7.66
N HIS A 299 3.30 -29.41 -7.82
CA HIS A 299 3.71 -30.79 -8.16
C HIS A 299 4.51 -31.56 -7.08
N GLY A 300 4.55 -31.07 -5.85
CA GLY A 300 5.18 -31.75 -4.72
C GLY A 300 4.19 -32.63 -3.94
N ALA A 301 4.62 -33.84 -3.56
CA ALA A 301 3.78 -34.78 -2.78
C ALA A 301 3.74 -34.47 -1.27
N LYS A 302 4.55 -33.52 -0.78
CA LYS A 302 4.61 -33.17 0.65
C LYS A 302 3.91 -31.84 0.88
N SER A 303 2.92 -31.85 1.76
CA SER A 303 2.30 -30.68 2.35
C SER A 303 2.68 -30.56 3.82
N LEU A 304 2.67 -29.34 4.35
CA LEU A 304 2.80 -29.06 5.77
C LEU A 304 1.66 -28.13 6.18
N THR A 305 1.03 -28.43 7.31
CA THR A 305 -0.02 -27.58 7.86
C THR A 305 0.57 -26.67 8.95
N LEU A 306 0.23 -25.38 8.91
CA LEU A 306 0.57 -24.40 9.94
C LEU A 306 -0.71 -23.76 10.50
N PRO A 307 -0.76 -23.45 11.81
CA PRO A 307 -1.82 -22.61 12.35
C PRO A 307 -1.78 -21.22 11.72
N ALA A 308 -2.96 -20.66 11.45
CA ALA A 308 -3.12 -19.31 10.94
C ALA A 308 -4.44 -18.70 11.37
N VAL A 309 -4.44 -17.42 11.75
CA VAL A 309 -5.69 -16.67 11.93
C VAL A 309 -6.12 -16.16 10.56
N GLN A 310 -7.39 -16.39 10.21
CA GLN A 310 -7.89 -16.17 8.84
C GLN A 310 -9.11 -15.24 8.83
N SER A 311 -9.22 -14.41 7.81
CA SER A 311 -10.39 -13.53 7.61
C SER A 311 -10.51 -13.11 6.13
N GLY A 312 -11.70 -12.67 5.72
CA GLY A 312 -11.98 -12.28 4.33
C GLY A 312 -12.35 -13.45 3.42
N GLU A 313 -12.36 -13.24 2.11
CA GLU A 313 -12.67 -14.27 1.12
C GLU A 313 -11.47 -15.19 0.88
N LEU A 314 -11.48 -16.35 1.56
CA LEU A 314 -10.37 -17.31 1.52
C LEU A 314 -10.23 -17.96 0.14
N HIS A 315 -9.01 -17.94 -0.39
CA HIS A 315 -8.68 -18.55 -1.67
C HIS A 315 -7.21 -19.01 -1.70
N ARG A 316 -6.89 -19.91 -2.63
CA ARG A 316 -5.51 -20.36 -2.82
C ARG A 316 -4.66 -19.26 -3.41
N ILE A 317 -3.46 -19.13 -2.88
CA ILE A 317 -2.45 -18.21 -3.40
C ILE A 317 -1.11 -18.92 -3.55
N ALA A 318 -0.38 -18.58 -4.61
CA ALA A 318 0.90 -19.18 -4.90
C ALA A 318 1.98 -18.12 -5.08
N PHE A 319 3.21 -18.45 -4.69
CA PHE A 319 4.34 -17.54 -4.74
C PHE A 319 5.58 -18.22 -5.29
N ASN A 320 6.44 -17.43 -5.94
CA ASN A 320 7.83 -17.82 -6.07
C ASN A 320 8.45 -17.87 -4.65
N PRO A 321 9.07 -19.00 -4.26
CA PRO A 321 9.58 -19.16 -2.90
C PRO A 321 10.72 -18.19 -2.56
N GLY A 322 11.58 -17.83 -3.52
CA GLY A 322 12.64 -16.84 -3.30
C GLY A 322 12.08 -15.46 -3.00
N LEU A 323 11.07 -15.03 -3.77
CA LEU A 323 10.39 -13.75 -3.54
C LEU A 323 9.67 -13.73 -2.19
N LEU A 324 8.93 -14.78 -1.85
CA LEU A 324 8.26 -14.90 -0.56
C LEU A 324 9.26 -14.97 0.62
N ALA A 325 10.32 -15.77 0.51
CA ALA A 325 11.34 -15.86 1.56
C ALA A 325 12.01 -14.52 1.83
N SER A 326 12.32 -13.74 0.78
CA SER A 326 12.91 -12.41 0.95
C SER A 326 11.99 -11.45 1.70
N ALA A 327 10.69 -11.45 1.38
CA ALA A 327 9.69 -10.66 2.09
C ALA A 327 9.61 -11.05 3.57
N LEU A 328 9.59 -12.36 3.86
CA LEU A 328 9.57 -12.88 5.22
C LEU A 328 10.83 -12.53 6.02
N GLN A 329 12.01 -12.57 5.39
CA GLN A 329 13.29 -12.21 6.03
C GLN A 329 13.38 -10.72 6.37
N SER A 330 12.80 -9.85 5.55
CA SER A 330 12.79 -8.40 5.76
C SER A 330 11.77 -7.94 6.83
N SER A 331 10.75 -8.75 7.08
CA SER A 331 9.68 -8.49 8.06
C SER A 331 10.18 -8.64 9.50
N VAL A 332 9.64 -7.83 10.41
CA VAL A 332 10.00 -7.77 11.85
C VAL A 332 8.93 -8.47 12.70
N GLY A 333 9.27 -8.99 13.88
CA GLY A 333 8.30 -9.63 14.80
C GLY A 333 8.02 -11.11 14.49
N PRO A 334 7.45 -11.87 15.45
CA PRO A 334 7.27 -13.32 15.30
C PRO A 334 6.22 -13.70 14.26
N ASP A 335 5.24 -12.82 14.01
CA ASP A 335 4.09 -13.07 13.15
C ASP A 335 4.15 -12.21 11.88
N VAL A 336 3.63 -12.77 10.79
CA VAL A 336 3.49 -12.09 9.51
C VAL A 336 2.03 -12.07 9.10
N LEU A 337 1.60 -10.91 8.60
CA LEU A 337 0.29 -10.72 7.98
C LEU A 337 0.46 -10.74 6.46
N ILE A 338 -0.31 -11.61 5.81
CA ILE A 338 -0.45 -11.66 4.35
C ILE A 338 -1.85 -11.15 3.99
N ASP A 339 -1.92 -10.06 3.24
CA ASP A 339 -3.15 -9.51 2.67
C ASP A 339 -3.13 -9.76 1.15
N ALA A 340 -4.14 -10.42 0.63
CA ALA A 340 -4.16 -10.87 -0.75
C ALA A 340 -5.56 -10.77 -1.36
N ALA A 341 -5.62 -10.25 -2.58
CA ALA A 341 -6.81 -10.27 -3.41
C ALA A 341 -6.50 -10.96 -4.74
N ALA A 342 -7.48 -11.69 -5.27
CA ALA A 342 -7.31 -12.41 -6.53
C ALA A 342 -6.87 -11.44 -7.65
N GLY A 343 -5.79 -11.80 -8.34
CA GLY A 343 -5.25 -11.01 -9.45
C GLY A 343 -4.43 -9.76 -9.06
N HIS A 344 -4.24 -9.50 -7.77
CA HIS A 344 -3.47 -8.36 -7.27
C HIS A 344 -2.17 -8.81 -6.59
N ALA A 345 -1.24 -7.90 -6.35
CA ALA A 345 -0.07 -8.17 -5.52
C ALA A 345 -0.51 -8.57 -4.10
N ALA A 346 0.26 -9.42 -3.43
CA ALA A 346 0.03 -9.70 -2.01
C ALA A 346 0.86 -8.74 -1.15
N VAL A 347 0.25 -8.16 -0.13
CA VAL A 347 0.95 -7.42 0.92
C VAL A 347 1.46 -8.39 1.95
N ILE A 348 2.74 -8.31 2.27
CA ILE A 348 3.38 -9.04 3.35
C ILE A 348 3.94 -8.01 4.32
N ARG A 349 3.42 -8.01 5.55
CA ARG A 349 3.84 -7.05 6.59
C ARG A 349 3.98 -7.72 7.94
N SER A 350 4.74 -7.09 8.82
CA SER A 350 4.73 -7.43 10.24
C SER A 350 3.35 -7.14 10.82
N ALA A 351 2.87 -7.98 11.73
CA ALA A 351 1.70 -7.64 12.54
C ALA A 351 2.00 -6.49 13.53
N ASP A 352 3.27 -6.31 13.89
CA ASP A 352 3.72 -5.39 14.94
C ASP A 352 4.26 -4.06 14.41
N GLN A 353 4.59 -3.97 13.12
CA GLN A 353 5.17 -2.78 12.49
C GLN A 353 4.46 -2.41 11.18
N GLY A 354 3.66 -1.33 11.22
CA GLY A 354 2.94 -0.81 10.06
C GLY A 354 3.77 0.08 9.13
N SER A 355 4.95 0.55 9.54
CA SER A 355 5.78 1.48 8.74
C SER A 355 6.66 0.78 7.69
N PHE A 356 6.65 -0.55 7.63
CA PHE A 356 7.34 -1.34 6.62
C PHE A 356 6.33 -2.21 5.88
N THR A 357 6.26 -2.04 4.56
CA THR A 357 5.33 -2.74 3.67
C THR A 357 6.11 -3.43 2.57
N THR A 358 5.84 -4.71 2.37
CA THR A 358 6.38 -5.49 1.25
C THR A 358 5.25 -5.96 0.36
N LEU A 359 5.42 -5.85 -0.96
CA LEU A 359 4.53 -6.40 -1.98
C LEU A 359 5.22 -7.52 -2.73
N VAL A 360 4.52 -8.63 -2.94
CA VAL A 360 5.01 -9.75 -3.74
C VAL A 360 3.95 -10.16 -4.75
N MET A 361 4.31 -10.24 -6.03
CA MET A 361 3.40 -10.70 -7.07
C MET A 361 3.13 -12.20 -6.90
N PRO A 362 1.85 -12.61 -6.79
CA PRO A 362 1.51 -14.03 -6.77
C PRO A 362 1.70 -14.65 -8.15
N VAL A 363 1.99 -15.94 -8.15
CA VAL A 363 2.04 -16.77 -9.35
C VAL A 363 0.62 -17.21 -9.70
N ARG A 364 0.24 -17.09 -10.97
CA ARG A 364 -1.05 -17.62 -11.43
C ARG A 364 -1.10 -19.13 -11.23
N LEU A 365 -2.12 -19.59 -10.52
CA LEU A 365 -2.49 -20.99 -10.41
C LEU A 365 -3.36 -21.35 -11.60
N ASP A 366 -3.03 -22.46 -12.27
CA ASP A 366 -3.95 -23.05 -13.23
C ASP A 366 -5.09 -23.73 -12.46
N PRO A 367 -6.34 -23.65 -12.93
CA PRO A 367 -7.51 -24.19 -12.22
C PRO A 367 -7.42 -25.70 -11.94
N ASP A 368 -6.61 -26.43 -12.69
CA ASP A 368 -6.38 -27.88 -12.56
C ASP A 368 -5.18 -28.25 -11.66
N THR A 369 -4.61 -27.31 -10.90
CA THR A 369 -3.49 -27.63 -9.99
C THR A 369 -4.00 -28.55 -8.86
N PRO A 370 -3.55 -29.82 -8.78
CA PRO A 370 -4.12 -30.80 -7.87
C PRO A 370 -3.92 -30.39 -6.41
N ILE A 371 -4.95 -30.63 -5.60
CA ILE A 371 -4.91 -30.53 -4.14
C ILE A 371 -3.90 -31.58 -3.67
N ALA A 372 -2.85 -31.18 -2.94
CA ALA A 372 -2.10 -32.15 -2.16
C ALA A 372 -3.05 -32.69 -1.10
N GLU A 373 -3.49 -33.95 -1.25
CA GLU A 373 -4.38 -34.61 -0.28
C GLU A 373 -3.82 -34.41 1.13
N SER A 374 -4.65 -33.87 2.04
CA SER A 374 -4.31 -33.83 3.47
C SER A 374 -3.92 -35.24 3.91
N PRO A 375 -2.77 -35.43 4.58
CA PRO A 375 -2.54 -36.71 5.24
C PRO A 375 -3.65 -36.86 6.29
N ASP A 376 -4.37 -37.97 6.21
CA ASP A 376 -5.53 -38.31 7.04
C ASP A 376 -5.42 -37.87 8.52
N ARG A 377 -6.58 -37.44 9.02
CA ARG A 377 -6.91 -36.97 10.39
C ARG A 377 -6.29 -37.77 11.55
#